data_AF-A0A0A2MN87-F1
#
_entry.id   AF-A0A0A2MN87-F1
#
_cell.length_a   1.000
_cell.length_b   1.000
_cell.length_c   1.000
_cell.angle_alpha   90.00
_cell.angle_beta   90.00
_cell.angle_gamma   90.00
#
_symmetry.space_group_name_H-M   'P 1'
#
loop_
_entity.id
_entity.type
_entity.pdbx_description
1 polymer ?
#
loop_
_entity_poly.entity_id
_entity_poly.type
_entity_poly.pdbx_seq_one_letter_code
_entity_poly.pdbx_strand_id
1 'polypeptide(L)'
;MNLIDFTKTGGYRFKQFTLRKMQEAYFHILKAFVSFCNVPDTGNYIISGCTISGTNITSGYMYIDGELCRFEETPGDLTTKIKKDIAIENLAFKNGSNQPVFRYTSAVVHETEGTALSSFTRVYPVFDANYVHTDNNFTAALLAKLMGIETGAQKNVQTDWDVENPLSDAYLKNKPIIPNILASKTANLGAYPSNTTAVITFPDVGTSDYKVLIEIESFNPIGSRGQDIMAYATAAKTSSSFEFMGIAFDNTGVRNIKLHYILIKN
;
A
#
# COMPACT_ATOMS: atom_id res chain seq x y z
N MET A 1 -43.03 27.34 -3.18
CA MET A 1 -43.38 26.44 -4.28
C MET A 1 -44.82 26.70 -4.72
N ASN A 2 -45.12 26.77 -6.01
CA ASN A 2 -46.48 27.08 -6.48
C ASN A 2 -47.44 25.96 -6.08
N LEU A 3 -48.59 26.31 -5.49
CA LEU A 3 -49.57 25.39 -4.90
C LEU A 3 -50.99 25.79 -5.33
N ILE A 4 -51.85 24.80 -5.51
CA ILE A 4 -53.27 24.97 -5.81
C ILE A 4 -54.04 24.29 -4.69
N ASP A 5 -54.80 25.03 -3.91
CA ASP A 5 -55.64 24.45 -2.86
C ASP A 5 -56.94 23.89 -3.46
N PHE A 6 -56.95 22.58 -3.70
CA PHE A 6 -58.13 21.86 -4.21
C PHE A 6 -59.22 21.63 -3.16
N THR A 7 -58.97 21.91 -1.86
CA THR A 7 -59.89 21.53 -0.76
C THR A 7 -60.94 22.58 -0.43
N LYS A 8 -60.93 23.72 -1.14
CA LYS A 8 -61.89 24.81 -0.90
C LYS A 8 -63.34 24.37 -1.19
N THR A 9 -64.19 24.49 -0.17
CA THR A 9 -65.62 24.18 -0.25
C THR A 9 -66.37 25.19 -1.13
N GLY A 10 -67.29 24.72 -1.97
CA GLY A 10 -68.21 25.58 -2.75
C GLY A 10 -67.83 25.87 -4.20
N GLY A 11 -66.71 25.34 -4.70
CA GLY A 11 -66.21 25.67 -6.06
C GLY A 11 -65.95 24.48 -6.98
N TYR A 12 -65.30 23.42 -6.49
CA TYR A 12 -64.76 22.36 -7.36
C TYR A 12 -65.44 21.00 -7.15
N ARG A 13 -66.11 20.49 -8.19
CA ARG A 13 -66.70 19.14 -8.24
C ARG A 13 -65.71 18.04 -8.70
N PHE A 14 -64.45 18.38 -8.95
CA PHE A 14 -63.45 17.45 -9.49
C PHE A 14 -62.76 16.63 -8.39
N LYS A 15 -62.01 15.59 -8.75
CA LYS A 15 -61.31 14.65 -7.84
C LYS A 15 -60.22 15.34 -7.00
N GLN A 16 -60.63 16.16 -6.03
CA GLN A 16 -59.76 17.03 -5.20
C GLN A 16 -58.65 16.23 -4.51
N PHE A 17 -59.00 15.04 -3.98
CA PHE A 17 -58.04 14.17 -3.31
C PHE A 17 -56.95 13.66 -4.26
N THR A 18 -57.32 13.26 -5.48
CA THR A 18 -56.36 12.78 -6.49
C THR A 18 -55.41 13.88 -6.92
N LEU A 19 -55.92 15.08 -7.22
CA LEU A 19 -55.08 16.21 -7.64
C LEU A 19 -54.17 16.71 -6.51
N ARG A 20 -54.65 16.71 -5.26
CA ARG A 20 -53.80 16.96 -4.10
C ARG A 20 -52.67 15.95 -4.00
N LYS A 21 -52.96 14.65 -4.14
CA LYS A 21 -51.94 13.59 -4.09
C LYS A 21 -50.91 13.71 -5.22
N MET A 22 -51.35 14.08 -6.42
CA MET A 22 -50.43 14.38 -7.54
C MET A 22 -49.54 15.59 -7.25
N GLN A 23 -50.10 16.63 -6.62
CA GLN A 23 -49.34 17.82 -6.21
C GLN A 23 -48.32 17.50 -5.11
N GLU A 24 -48.73 16.77 -4.07
CA GLU A 24 -47.82 16.29 -3.01
C GLU A 24 -46.68 15.45 -3.59
N ALA A 25 -46.96 14.58 -4.57
CA ALA A 25 -45.95 13.73 -5.18
C ALA A 25 -44.84 14.54 -5.88
N TYR A 26 -45.16 15.57 -6.67
CA TYR A 26 -44.10 16.38 -7.29
C TYR A 26 -43.31 17.18 -6.27
N PHE A 27 -43.95 17.68 -5.21
CA PHE A 27 -43.25 18.35 -4.12
C PHE A 27 -42.25 17.42 -3.43
N HIS A 28 -42.62 16.16 -3.19
CA HIS A 28 -41.72 15.17 -2.61
C HIS A 28 -40.54 14.86 -3.54
N ILE A 29 -40.78 14.73 -4.86
CA ILE A 29 -39.69 14.51 -5.83
C ILE A 29 -38.72 15.69 -5.86
N LEU A 30 -39.23 16.92 -5.90
CA LEU A 30 -38.38 18.13 -5.87
C LEU A 30 -37.58 18.23 -4.56
N LYS A 31 -38.22 17.96 -3.41
CA LYS A 31 -37.53 17.93 -2.12
C LYS A 31 -36.46 16.84 -2.05
N ALA A 32 -36.74 15.66 -2.60
CA ALA A 32 -35.76 14.57 -2.66
C ALA A 32 -34.52 14.98 -3.47
N PHE A 33 -34.69 15.69 -4.59
CA PHE A 33 -33.57 16.21 -5.37
C PHE A 33 -32.75 17.27 -4.61
N VAL A 34 -33.41 18.20 -3.92
CA VAL A 34 -32.72 19.22 -3.10
C VAL A 34 -31.97 18.55 -1.93
N SER A 35 -32.57 17.56 -1.28
CA SER A 35 -31.93 16.76 -0.23
C SER A 35 -30.75 15.94 -0.75
N PHE A 36 -30.83 15.40 -1.96
CA PHE A 36 -29.71 14.73 -2.63
C PHE A 36 -28.50 15.66 -2.83
N CYS A 37 -28.75 16.95 -3.08
CA CYS A 37 -27.71 17.96 -3.13
C CYS A 37 -27.18 18.39 -1.74
N ASN A 38 -27.55 17.68 -0.67
CA ASN A 38 -27.17 17.95 0.73
C ASN A 38 -27.56 19.35 1.21
N VAL A 39 -28.70 19.85 0.73
CA VAL A 39 -29.26 21.15 1.13
C VAL A 39 -30.28 20.92 2.26
N PRO A 40 -30.06 21.50 3.46
CA PRO A 40 -31.03 21.47 4.56
C PRO A 40 -32.34 22.20 4.26
N ASP A 41 -33.42 21.82 4.95
CA ASP A 41 -34.74 22.47 4.87
C ASP A 41 -34.78 23.88 5.48
N THR A 42 -33.69 24.35 6.10
CA THR A 42 -33.59 25.68 6.73
C THR A 42 -32.44 26.48 6.14
N GLY A 43 -32.65 27.77 5.91
CA GLY A 43 -31.62 28.67 5.37
C GLY A 43 -31.84 29.05 3.91
N ASN A 44 -30.81 29.64 3.32
CA ASN A 44 -30.86 30.34 2.05
C ASN A 44 -29.81 29.80 1.07
N TYR A 45 -30.28 29.10 0.03
CA TYR A 45 -29.41 28.43 -0.93
C TYR A 45 -29.71 28.84 -2.37
N ILE A 46 -28.68 28.93 -3.20
CA ILE A 46 -28.83 29.14 -4.65
C ILE A 46 -28.63 27.80 -5.34
N ILE A 47 -29.69 27.33 -6.03
CA ILE A 47 -29.70 26.05 -6.75
C ILE A 47 -29.20 26.25 -8.19
N SER A 48 -29.60 27.34 -8.83
CA SER A 48 -29.17 27.68 -10.20
C SER A 48 -29.33 29.16 -10.48
N GLY A 49 -28.53 29.70 -11.42
CA GLY A 49 -28.61 31.11 -11.82
C GLY A 49 -28.27 32.09 -10.69
N CYS A 50 -28.94 33.24 -10.66
CA CYS A 50 -28.77 34.28 -9.63
C CYS A 50 -27.31 34.74 -9.48
N THR A 51 -26.62 34.90 -10.61
CA THR A 51 -25.25 35.41 -10.69
C THR A 51 -25.26 36.87 -11.05
N ILE A 52 -24.23 37.62 -10.64
CA ILE A 52 -24.08 39.01 -11.06
C ILE A 52 -23.62 39.05 -12.52
N SER A 53 -24.39 39.73 -13.36
CA SER A 53 -24.07 40.01 -14.76
C SER A 53 -24.26 41.50 -15.01
N GLY A 54 -23.14 42.25 -15.05
CA GLY A 54 -23.20 43.71 -15.07
C GLY A 54 -23.85 44.26 -13.79
N THR A 55 -24.96 44.99 -13.94
CA THR A 55 -25.74 45.56 -12.83
C THR A 55 -26.96 44.74 -12.44
N ASN A 56 -27.11 43.54 -13.00
CA ASN A 56 -28.28 42.68 -12.78
C ASN A 56 -27.88 41.38 -12.07
N ILE A 57 -28.80 40.88 -11.26
CA ILE A 57 -28.81 39.51 -10.76
C ILE A 57 -29.61 38.68 -11.77
N THR A 58 -29.00 37.70 -12.41
CA THR A 58 -29.65 36.87 -13.43
C THR A 58 -30.81 36.04 -12.86
N SER A 59 -31.77 35.66 -13.72
CA SER A 59 -32.84 34.74 -13.32
C SER A 59 -32.30 33.40 -12.83
N GLY A 60 -33.06 32.71 -11.98
CA GLY A 60 -32.64 31.44 -11.41
C GLY A 60 -33.60 30.86 -10.37
N TYR A 61 -33.09 29.91 -9.59
CA TYR A 61 -33.83 29.23 -8.53
C TYR A 61 -33.06 29.26 -7.22
N MET A 62 -33.78 29.64 -6.17
CA MET A 62 -33.31 29.64 -4.79
C MET A 62 -34.13 28.66 -3.95
N TYR A 63 -33.52 28.11 -2.91
CA TYR A 63 -34.19 27.32 -1.91
C TYR A 63 -34.13 28.06 -0.57
N ILE A 64 -35.29 28.53 -0.11
CA ILE A 64 -35.42 29.43 1.04
C ILE A 64 -36.37 28.81 2.06
N ASP A 65 -35.83 28.38 3.19
CA ASP A 65 -36.55 27.73 4.29
C ASP A 65 -37.54 26.68 3.80
N GLY A 66 -37.02 25.67 3.12
CA GLY A 66 -37.76 24.45 2.79
C GLY A 66 -38.54 24.51 1.48
N GLU A 67 -38.52 25.65 0.77
CA GLU A 67 -39.25 25.84 -0.47
C GLU A 67 -38.40 26.36 -1.62
N LEU A 68 -38.56 25.73 -2.78
CA LEU A 68 -38.02 26.21 -4.03
C LEU A 68 -38.79 27.47 -4.49
N CYS A 69 -38.03 28.52 -4.77
CA CYS A 69 -38.49 29.86 -5.09
C CYS A 69 -37.83 30.29 -6.41
N ARG A 70 -38.64 30.69 -7.40
CA ARG A 70 -38.13 31.25 -8.65
C ARG A 70 -37.71 32.71 -8.41
N PHE A 71 -36.57 33.10 -8.96
CA PHE A 71 -36.07 34.47 -8.95
C PHE A 71 -36.04 35.00 -10.40
N GLU A 72 -36.68 36.14 -10.64
CA GLU A 72 -36.63 36.82 -11.94
C GLU A 72 -35.45 37.79 -11.99
N GLU A 73 -34.88 37.98 -13.18
CA GLU A 73 -33.77 38.92 -13.36
C GLU A 73 -34.16 40.32 -12.86
N THR A 74 -33.36 40.85 -11.94
CA THR A 74 -33.62 42.12 -11.28
C THR A 74 -32.32 42.89 -11.14
N PRO A 75 -32.30 44.22 -11.34
CA PRO A 75 -31.14 45.04 -11.02
C PRO A 75 -30.68 44.84 -9.57
N GLY A 76 -29.38 44.66 -9.37
CA GLY A 76 -28.81 44.43 -8.05
C GLY A 76 -27.37 43.90 -8.08
N ASP A 77 -26.75 43.91 -6.90
CA ASP A 77 -25.42 43.38 -6.62
C ASP A 77 -25.45 42.35 -5.47
N LEU A 78 -24.27 41.95 -4.98
CA LEU A 78 -24.11 40.99 -3.88
C LEU A 78 -24.68 41.47 -2.52
N THR A 79 -24.95 42.76 -2.36
CA THR A 79 -25.53 43.33 -1.13
C THR A 79 -27.06 43.37 -1.17
N THR A 80 -27.65 43.20 -2.36
CA THR A 80 -29.10 43.16 -2.57
C THR A 80 -29.75 42.13 -1.65
N LYS A 81 -30.74 42.56 -0.86
CA LYS A 81 -31.49 41.67 0.02
C LYS A 81 -32.59 40.98 -0.75
N ILE A 82 -32.68 39.66 -0.55
CA ILE A 82 -33.64 38.80 -1.19
C ILE A 82 -34.45 38.10 -0.08
N LYS A 83 -35.77 38.08 -0.25
CA LYS A 83 -36.68 37.37 0.66
C LYS A 83 -37.60 36.44 -0.13
N LYS A 84 -38.10 35.42 0.56
CA LYS A 84 -39.20 34.60 0.06
C LYS A 84 -40.47 35.43 0.09
N ASP A 85 -41.12 35.55 -1.05
CA ASP A 85 -42.43 36.17 -1.21
C ASP A 85 -43.49 35.11 -1.47
N ILE A 86 -44.68 35.32 -0.89
CA ILE A 86 -45.82 34.43 -1.02
C ILE A 86 -46.99 35.25 -1.51
N ALA A 87 -47.29 35.14 -2.79
CA ALA A 87 -48.47 35.75 -3.39
C ALA A 87 -49.65 34.76 -3.35
N ILE A 88 -50.83 35.25 -3.01
CA ILE A 88 -52.07 34.46 -2.98
C ILE A 88 -53.04 35.06 -3.98
N GLU A 89 -53.61 34.20 -4.84
CA GLU A 89 -54.64 34.59 -5.79
C GLU A 89 -55.98 33.97 -5.37
N ASN A 90 -56.98 34.84 -5.25
CA ASN A 90 -58.32 34.45 -4.89
C ASN A 90 -59.16 34.18 -6.15
N LEU A 91 -59.96 33.12 -6.13
CA LEU A 91 -60.94 32.84 -7.17
C LEU A 91 -62.36 33.00 -6.64
N ALA A 92 -63.22 33.56 -7.49
CA ALA A 92 -64.66 33.65 -7.23
C ALA A 92 -65.34 32.29 -7.45
N PHE A 93 -66.07 31.83 -6.42
CA PHE A 93 -66.75 30.55 -6.41
C PHE A 93 -68.24 30.75 -6.74
N LYS A 94 -68.91 29.66 -7.18
CA LYS A 94 -70.34 29.70 -7.57
C LYS A 94 -71.29 30.07 -6.43
N ASN A 95 -70.83 29.91 -5.19
CA ASN A 95 -71.55 30.34 -3.98
C ASN A 95 -71.34 31.84 -3.65
N GLY A 96 -70.65 32.60 -4.51
CA GLY A 96 -70.36 34.02 -4.31
C GLY A 96 -69.16 34.32 -3.41
N SER A 97 -68.47 33.29 -2.91
CA SER A 97 -67.29 33.46 -2.04
C SER A 97 -66.01 33.62 -2.87
N ASN A 98 -65.12 34.53 -2.46
CA ASN A 98 -63.76 34.61 -2.99
C ASN A 98 -62.82 33.83 -2.07
N GLN A 99 -62.27 32.73 -2.57
CA GLN A 99 -61.41 31.82 -1.80
C GLN A 99 -59.96 31.90 -2.29
N PRO A 100 -58.96 31.84 -1.40
CA PRO A 100 -57.55 31.78 -1.80
C PRO A 100 -57.24 30.41 -2.40
N VAL A 101 -57.04 30.34 -3.71
CA VAL A 101 -56.86 29.07 -4.43
C VAL A 101 -55.41 28.87 -4.83
N PHE A 102 -54.78 29.88 -5.45
CA PHE A 102 -53.38 29.74 -5.85
C PHE A 102 -52.47 30.40 -4.84
N ARG A 103 -51.39 29.70 -4.52
CA ARG A 103 -50.27 30.24 -3.76
C ARG A 103 -49.05 30.17 -4.65
N TYR A 104 -48.46 31.31 -4.97
CA TYR A 104 -47.19 31.40 -5.68
C TYR A 104 -46.08 31.68 -4.67
N THR A 105 -44.90 31.15 -4.92
CA THR A 105 -43.73 31.48 -4.11
C THR A 105 -42.57 31.81 -5.00
N SER A 106 -42.04 33.00 -4.81
CA SER A 106 -40.91 33.56 -5.53
C SER A 106 -39.87 34.07 -4.54
N ALA A 107 -38.67 34.26 -5.04
CA ALA A 107 -37.66 35.05 -4.36
C ALA A 107 -37.69 36.44 -5.00
N VAL A 108 -37.79 37.49 -4.18
CA VAL A 108 -37.88 38.87 -4.65
C VAL A 108 -36.85 39.74 -3.94
N VAL A 109 -36.40 40.79 -4.63
CA VAL A 109 -35.59 41.83 -4.02
C VAL A 109 -36.44 42.65 -3.05
N HIS A 110 -35.84 43.06 -1.94
CA HIS A 110 -36.51 43.89 -0.95
C HIS A 110 -35.53 44.89 -0.33
N GLU A 111 -35.99 46.10 -0.01
CA GLU A 111 -35.11 47.20 0.42
C GLU A 111 -34.58 47.02 1.86
N THR A 112 -35.41 46.49 2.76
CA THR A 112 -35.13 46.45 4.20
C THR A 112 -35.03 45.04 4.78
N GLU A 113 -36.04 44.21 4.54
CA GLU A 113 -36.11 42.80 4.92
C GLU A 113 -35.33 41.87 3.98
N GLY A 114 -35.09 40.63 4.42
CA GLY A 114 -34.44 39.59 3.63
C GLY A 114 -32.98 39.38 3.96
N THR A 115 -32.34 38.50 3.20
CA THR A 115 -30.93 38.12 3.35
C THR A 115 -30.15 38.64 2.15
N ALA A 116 -28.97 39.25 2.38
CA ALA A 116 -28.13 39.71 1.28
C ALA A 116 -27.71 38.54 0.39
N LEU A 117 -27.67 38.74 -0.94
CA LEU A 117 -27.29 37.69 -1.91
C LEU A 117 -25.92 37.06 -1.57
N SER A 118 -24.97 37.85 -1.06
CA SER A 118 -23.66 37.40 -0.58
C SER A 118 -23.72 36.37 0.56
N SER A 119 -24.80 36.34 1.33
CA SER A 119 -25.00 35.42 2.45
C SER A 119 -25.69 34.12 2.05
N PHE A 120 -26.12 33.98 0.79
CA PHE A 120 -26.68 32.73 0.30
C PHE A 120 -25.55 31.72 0.04
N THR A 121 -25.78 30.47 0.45
CA THR A 121 -24.85 29.39 0.12
C THR A 121 -25.16 28.86 -1.27
N ARG A 122 -24.18 28.89 -2.18
CA ARG A 122 -24.37 28.36 -3.53
C ARG A 122 -24.12 26.86 -3.55
N VAL A 123 -25.06 26.14 -4.14
CA VAL A 123 -24.95 24.68 -4.31
C VAL A 123 -24.13 24.41 -5.57
N TYR A 124 -23.02 23.73 -5.39
CA TYR A 124 -22.16 23.27 -6.48
C TYR A 124 -22.22 21.75 -6.51
N PRO A 125 -23.00 21.14 -7.42
CA PRO A 125 -22.80 19.74 -7.72
C PRO A 125 -21.38 19.59 -8.30
N VAL A 126 -20.60 18.66 -7.77
CA VAL A 126 -19.29 18.35 -8.34
C VAL A 126 -19.53 17.59 -9.65
N PHE A 127 -19.47 18.30 -10.77
CA PHE A 127 -19.40 17.71 -12.11
C PHE A 127 -17.93 17.64 -12.52
N ASP A 128 -17.18 16.73 -11.90
CA ASP A 128 -15.80 16.52 -12.27
C ASP A 128 -15.73 15.46 -13.39
N ALA A 129 -15.50 15.93 -14.62
CA ALA A 129 -15.34 15.07 -15.79
C ALA A 129 -14.10 14.16 -15.70
N ASN A 130 -13.15 14.50 -14.83
CA ASN A 130 -11.97 13.72 -14.50
C ASN A 130 -12.12 13.02 -13.14
N TYR A 131 -13.33 12.94 -12.58
CA TYR A 131 -13.59 12.22 -11.34
C TYR A 131 -13.40 10.73 -11.59
N VAL A 132 -12.17 10.29 -11.46
CA VAL A 132 -11.84 8.88 -11.36
C VAL A 132 -12.10 8.52 -9.91
N HIS A 133 -13.11 7.68 -9.68
CA HIS A 133 -13.21 6.90 -8.44
C HIS A 133 -11.97 6.00 -8.37
N THR A 134 -10.85 6.56 -7.94
CA THR A 134 -9.72 5.75 -7.51
C THR A 134 -10.07 5.31 -6.10
N ASP A 135 -10.74 4.17 -5.99
CA ASP A 135 -11.01 3.50 -4.70
C ASP A 135 -9.71 3.18 -3.93
N ASN A 136 -8.58 3.42 -4.56
CA ASN A 136 -7.24 3.41 -3.99
C ASN A 136 -6.93 4.72 -3.25
N ASN A 137 -7.60 4.92 -2.10
CA ASN A 137 -7.20 5.91 -1.10
C ASN A 137 -5.88 5.48 -0.43
N PHE A 138 -4.76 5.62 -1.13
CA PHE A 138 -3.45 5.50 -0.52
C PHE A 138 -3.03 6.85 0.07
N THR A 139 -2.50 6.84 1.30
CA THR A 139 -1.82 8.03 1.81
C THR A 139 -0.58 8.31 0.98
N ALA A 140 -0.12 9.56 0.93
CA ALA A 140 1.14 9.91 0.24
C ALA A 140 2.33 9.04 0.70
N ALA A 141 2.32 8.62 1.97
CA ALA A 141 3.31 7.70 2.52
C ALA A 141 3.24 6.28 1.90
N LEU A 142 2.04 5.75 1.65
CA LEU A 142 1.86 4.45 0.99
C LEU A 142 2.24 4.52 -0.49
N LEU A 143 1.90 5.62 -1.16
CA LEU A 143 2.30 5.85 -2.55
C LEU A 143 3.82 5.94 -2.68
N ALA A 144 4.48 6.70 -1.81
CA ALA A 144 5.94 6.82 -1.80
C ALA A 144 6.63 5.47 -1.56
N LYS A 145 6.09 4.65 -0.65
CA LYS A 145 6.59 3.29 -0.43
C LYS A 145 6.46 2.41 -1.66
N LEU A 146 5.32 2.45 -2.36
CA LEU A 146 5.09 1.65 -3.55
C LEU A 146 5.99 2.09 -4.72
N MET A 147 6.15 3.39 -4.93
CA MET A 147 7.04 3.94 -5.96
C MET A 147 8.52 3.66 -5.67
N GLY A 148 8.89 3.42 -4.41
CA GLY A 148 10.24 3.05 -4.00
C GLY A 148 10.59 1.58 -4.20
N ILE A 149 9.63 0.72 -4.60
CA ILE A 149 9.91 -0.68 -4.89
C ILE A 149 10.50 -0.77 -6.31
N GLU A 150 11.76 -1.13 -6.41
CA GLU A 150 12.43 -1.32 -7.70
C GLU A 150 11.77 -2.44 -8.52
N THR A 151 11.74 -2.25 -9.85
CA THR A 151 11.23 -3.26 -10.78
C THR A 151 11.99 -4.57 -10.60
N GLY A 152 11.31 -5.60 -10.09
CA GLY A 152 11.91 -6.91 -9.83
C GLY A 152 12.34 -7.18 -8.39
N ALA A 153 12.04 -6.29 -7.43
CA ALA A 153 12.32 -6.48 -6.00
C ALA A 153 11.67 -7.72 -5.35
N GLN A 154 10.76 -8.42 -6.06
CA GLN A 154 10.19 -9.71 -5.64
C GLN A 154 11.09 -10.91 -5.93
N LYS A 155 12.23 -10.71 -6.61
CA LYS A 155 13.12 -11.81 -6.96
C LYS A 155 13.89 -12.22 -5.70
N ASN A 156 13.46 -13.35 -5.12
CA ASN A 156 14.16 -14.05 -4.03
C ASN A 156 15.67 -13.98 -4.25
N VAL A 157 16.35 -13.11 -3.49
CA VAL A 157 17.77 -12.88 -3.66
C VAL A 157 18.46 -14.18 -3.32
N GLN A 158 19.06 -14.82 -4.32
CA GLN A 158 19.84 -16.02 -4.10
C GLN A 158 21.00 -15.63 -3.20
N THR A 159 21.13 -16.30 -2.06
CA THR A 159 22.23 -16.08 -1.14
C THR A 159 23.54 -16.43 -1.83
N ASP A 160 24.53 -15.54 -1.78
CA ASP A 160 25.85 -15.75 -2.36
C ASP A 160 26.91 -15.80 -1.24
N TRP A 161 27.67 -16.90 -1.21
CA TRP A 161 28.70 -17.12 -0.20
C TRP A 161 29.96 -16.30 -0.46
N ASP A 162 30.16 -15.81 -1.68
CA ASP A 162 31.36 -15.07 -2.07
C ASP A 162 31.19 -13.53 -1.93
N VAL A 163 29.98 -13.03 -1.68
CA VAL A 163 29.73 -11.58 -1.54
C VAL A 163 30.37 -11.01 -0.27
N GLU A 164 31.29 -10.07 -0.43
CA GLU A 164 31.97 -9.39 0.69
C GLU A 164 31.28 -8.08 1.11
N ASN A 165 30.53 -7.44 0.21
CA ASN A 165 29.90 -6.15 0.47
C ASN A 165 28.71 -6.29 1.45
N PRO A 166 28.77 -5.71 2.66
CA PRO A 166 27.69 -5.82 3.65
C PRO A 166 26.42 -5.07 3.27
N LEU A 167 26.45 -4.24 2.22
CA LEU A 167 25.30 -3.52 1.69
C LEU A 167 24.59 -4.24 0.54
N SER A 168 25.10 -5.40 0.12
CA SER A 168 24.45 -6.22 -0.91
C SER A 168 23.34 -7.06 -0.28
N ASP A 169 22.19 -7.16 -0.94
CA ASP A 169 21.08 -8.01 -0.49
C ASP A 169 21.43 -9.50 -0.44
N ALA A 170 22.49 -9.92 -1.15
CA ALA A 170 22.97 -11.31 -1.15
C ALA A 170 23.95 -11.61 0.00
N TYR A 171 24.31 -10.62 0.83
CA TYR A 171 25.33 -10.75 1.88
C TYR A 171 24.87 -11.63 3.05
N LEU A 172 25.68 -12.64 3.37
CA LEU A 172 25.50 -13.51 4.54
C LEU A 172 26.32 -12.99 5.72
N LYS A 173 25.64 -12.55 6.80
CA LYS A 173 26.28 -11.94 7.98
C LYS A 173 27.11 -12.91 8.84
N ASN A 174 26.71 -14.17 8.92
CA ASN A 174 27.33 -15.17 9.80
C ASN A 174 27.92 -16.34 8.98
N LYS A 175 28.86 -16.04 8.08
CA LYS A 175 29.52 -17.08 7.28
C LYS A 175 30.37 -17.98 8.20
N PRO A 176 30.23 -19.31 8.12
CA PRO A 176 31.17 -20.24 8.73
C PRO A 176 32.59 -19.98 8.22
N ILE A 177 33.58 -20.12 9.11
CA ILE A 177 34.99 -20.11 8.69
C ILE A 177 35.27 -21.44 8.00
N ILE A 178 35.57 -21.39 6.71
CA ILE A 178 36.01 -22.57 5.94
C ILE A 178 37.54 -22.63 6.01
N PRO A 179 38.15 -23.70 6.56
CA PRO A 179 39.61 -23.83 6.61
C PRO A 179 40.21 -23.80 5.21
N ASN A 180 41.31 -23.06 5.04
CA ASN A 180 42.02 -23.01 3.76
C ASN A 180 42.87 -24.29 3.60
N ILE A 181 42.43 -25.16 2.68
CA ILE A 181 43.12 -26.41 2.36
C ILE A 181 44.22 -26.13 1.34
N LEU A 182 45.47 -26.34 1.73
CA LEU A 182 46.64 -26.18 0.88
C LEU A 182 46.87 -27.41 -0.02
N ALA A 183 46.63 -28.61 0.52
CA ALA A 183 46.72 -29.86 -0.24
C ALA A 183 45.89 -30.97 0.41
N SER A 184 45.37 -31.89 -0.40
CA SER A 184 44.78 -33.17 0.03
C SER A 184 45.35 -34.26 -0.86
N LYS A 185 46.20 -35.13 -0.28
CA LYS A 185 47.02 -36.08 -1.02
C LYS A 185 47.24 -37.36 -0.23
N THR A 186 47.80 -38.33 -0.92
CA THR A 186 48.15 -39.63 -0.37
C THR A 186 49.65 -39.87 -0.53
N ALA A 187 50.29 -40.44 0.49
CA ALA A 187 51.67 -40.93 0.44
C ALA A 187 51.71 -42.43 0.75
N ASN A 188 52.18 -43.22 -0.21
CA ASN A 188 52.43 -44.65 0.00
C ASN A 188 53.83 -44.81 0.59
N LEU A 189 53.91 -45.18 1.86
CA LEU A 189 55.20 -45.44 2.50
C LEU A 189 55.66 -46.89 2.31
N GLY A 190 54.77 -47.76 1.82
CA GLY A 190 55.07 -49.17 1.69
C GLY A 190 55.48 -49.72 3.05
N ALA A 191 56.43 -50.64 3.05
CA ALA A 191 56.90 -51.35 4.22
C ALA A 191 57.59 -50.36 5.20
N TYR A 192 56.82 -49.78 6.12
CA TYR A 192 57.29 -48.77 7.06
C TYR A 192 57.74 -49.40 8.39
N PRO A 193 58.99 -49.16 8.83
CA PRO A 193 59.50 -49.63 10.11
C PRO A 193 59.05 -48.76 11.30
N SER A 194 58.87 -49.39 12.46
CA SER A 194 58.56 -48.69 13.71
C SER A 194 59.67 -47.71 14.11
N ASN A 195 59.30 -46.59 14.76
CA ASN A 195 60.24 -45.59 15.31
C ASN A 195 61.19 -44.98 14.27
N THR A 196 60.79 -44.91 13.01
CA THR A 196 61.59 -44.34 11.93
C THR A 196 60.92 -43.07 11.40
N THR A 197 61.69 -42.10 10.93
CA THR A 197 61.14 -40.90 10.29
C THR A 197 61.04 -41.11 8.77
N ALA A 198 59.88 -40.83 8.19
CA ALA A 198 59.70 -40.67 6.74
C ALA A 198 59.48 -39.20 6.40
N VAL A 199 60.18 -38.71 5.37
CA VAL A 199 59.93 -37.38 4.81
C VAL A 199 58.85 -37.50 3.76
N ILE A 200 57.70 -36.90 4.01
CA ILE A 200 56.59 -36.83 3.06
C ILE A 200 56.80 -35.59 2.21
N THR A 201 57.02 -35.78 0.92
CA THR A 201 57.20 -34.69 -0.03
C THR A 201 55.93 -34.45 -0.86
N PHE A 202 55.68 -33.20 -1.20
CA PHE A 202 54.58 -32.74 -2.02
C PHE A 202 54.97 -31.46 -2.79
N PRO A 203 54.23 -31.06 -3.82
CA PRO A 203 54.46 -29.79 -4.50
C PRO A 203 54.46 -28.62 -3.52
N ASP A 204 55.29 -27.62 -3.78
CA ASP A 204 55.41 -26.44 -2.92
C ASP A 204 54.04 -25.76 -2.69
N VAL A 205 53.62 -25.66 -1.44
CA VAL A 205 52.39 -24.96 -1.01
C VAL A 205 52.65 -23.51 -0.58
N GLY A 206 53.88 -23.03 -0.75
CA GLY A 206 54.26 -21.63 -0.52
C GLY A 206 54.38 -21.20 0.95
N THR A 207 54.16 -22.12 1.90
CA THR A 207 54.31 -21.84 3.34
C THR A 207 54.69 -23.11 4.12
N SER A 208 55.50 -22.98 5.17
CA SER A 208 55.72 -24.03 6.18
C SER A 208 54.73 -23.97 7.35
N ASP A 209 53.90 -22.92 7.39
CA ASP A 209 52.94 -22.65 8.46
C ASP A 209 51.57 -23.27 8.15
N TYR A 210 51.46 -24.57 8.40
CA TYR A 210 50.23 -25.34 8.22
C TYR A 210 50.06 -26.42 9.29
N LYS A 211 48.82 -26.88 9.48
CA LYS A 211 48.48 -28.09 10.22
C LYS A 211 48.43 -29.28 9.26
N VAL A 212 48.78 -30.45 9.78
CA VAL A 212 48.70 -31.71 9.04
C VAL A 212 47.66 -32.56 9.73
N LEU A 213 46.58 -32.90 9.03
CA LEU A 213 45.63 -33.91 9.43
C LEU A 213 45.99 -35.20 8.68
N ILE A 214 46.12 -36.32 9.40
CA ILE A 214 46.53 -37.60 8.83
C ILE A 214 45.49 -38.67 9.19
N GLU A 215 45.12 -39.46 8.18
CA GLU A 215 44.48 -40.75 8.31
C GLU A 215 45.43 -41.83 7.80
N ILE A 216 45.53 -42.94 8.54
CA ILE A 216 46.48 -44.03 8.24
C ILE A 216 45.68 -45.24 7.78
N GLU A 217 46.00 -45.74 6.59
CA GLU A 217 45.45 -46.97 6.02
C GLU A 217 46.51 -48.09 6.07
N SER A 218 46.15 -49.24 6.64
CA SER A 218 46.97 -50.46 6.68
C SER A 218 46.39 -51.52 5.75
N PHE A 219 47.23 -52.17 4.93
CA PHE A 219 46.78 -53.08 3.87
C PHE A 219 46.57 -54.56 4.28
N ASN A 220 46.57 -54.90 5.57
CA ASN A 220 46.46 -56.31 6.02
C ASN A 220 45.04 -56.71 6.49
N PRO A 221 44.60 -57.97 6.26
CA PRO A 221 43.29 -58.45 6.70
C PRO A 221 43.16 -58.56 8.23
N ILE A 222 41.96 -58.27 8.73
CA ILE A 222 41.55 -58.30 10.14
C ILE A 222 41.86 -59.67 10.77
N GLY A 223 42.54 -59.68 11.93
CA GLY A 223 42.72 -60.88 12.76
C GLY A 223 44.15 -61.36 12.97
N SER A 224 45.11 -60.92 12.16
CA SER A 224 46.55 -61.11 12.41
C SER A 224 47.10 -60.00 13.32
N ARG A 225 46.58 -59.92 14.56
CA ARG A 225 46.68 -58.79 15.53
C ARG A 225 48.11 -58.37 15.94
N GLY A 226 48.92 -57.88 15.02
CA GLY A 226 50.19 -57.24 15.33
C GLY A 226 50.53 -56.13 14.35
N GLN A 227 50.43 -54.88 14.84
CA GLN A 227 51.01 -53.62 14.34
C GLN A 227 50.07 -52.66 13.59
N ASP A 228 49.13 -52.08 14.34
CA ASP A 228 48.58 -50.76 14.01
C ASP A 228 49.58 -49.68 14.47
N ILE A 229 49.68 -48.57 13.72
CA ILE A 229 50.37 -47.37 14.22
C ILE A 229 49.53 -46.83 15.37
N MET A 230 50.06 -46.89 16.59
CA MET A 230 49.37 -46.45 17.80
C MET A 230 49.40 -44.93 17.98
N ALA A 231 50.50 -44.33 17.55
CA ALA A 231 50.78 -42.92 17.71
C ALA A 231 51.64 -42.46 16.54
N TYR A 232 51.42 -41.22 16.13
CA TYR A 232 52.27 -40.55 15.16
C TYR A 232 52.54 -39.11 15.60
N ALA A 233 53.64 -38.57 15.09
CA ALA A 233 53.97 -37.16 15.19
C ALA A 233 54.33 -36.62 13.82
N THR A 234 54.04 -35.34 13.61
CA THR A 234 54.49 -34.59 12.44
C THR A 234 55.44 -33.48 12.87
N ALA A 235 56.59 -33.36 12.21
CA ALA A 235 57.61 -32.37 12.53
C ALA A 235 58.25 -31.77 11.25
N ALA A 236 59.21 -30.87 11.44
CA ALA A 236 60.06 -30.31 10.38
C ALA A 236 59.30 -29.88 9.11
N LYS A 237 58.19 -29.14 9.30
CA LYS A 237 57.36 -28.67 8.18
C LYS A 237 58.15 -27.67 7.35
N THR A 238 58.25 -27.95 6.06
CA THR A 238 58.70 -27.03 5.02
C THR A 238 57.55 -26.77 4.05
N SER A 239 57.75 -25.87 3.08
CA SER A 239 56.71 -25.60 2.09
C SER A 239 56.45 -26.74 1.11
N SER A 240 57.30 -27.77 1.07
CA SER A 240 57.16 -28.93 0.17
C SER A 240 57.33 -30.28 0.87
N SER A 241 57.46 -30.29 2.20
CA SER A 241 57.57 -31.54 2.96
C SER A 241 57.17 -31.41 4.42
N PHE A 242 56.83 -32.53 5.05
CA PHE A 242 56.82 -32.68 6.50
C PHE A 242 57.42 -34.04 6.88
N GLU A 243 57.94 -34.14 8.09
CA GLU A 243 58.38 -35.41 8.66
C GLU A 243 57.21 -36.12 9.33
N PHE A 244 57.04 -37.40 9.00
CA PHE A 244 56.13 -38.32 9.65
C PHE A 244 56.92 -39.33 10.46
N MET A 245 56.59 -39.47 11.74
CA MET A 245 57.11 -40.51 12.61
C MET A 245 55.95 -41.30 13.20
N GLY A 246 55.88 -42.60 12.91
CA GLY A 246 54.89 -43.53 13.44
C GLY A 246 55.51 -44.53 14.40
N ILE A 247 54.79 -44.85 15.48
CA ILE A 247 55.16 -45.86 16.47
C ILE A 247 54.16 -47.01 16.38
N ALA A 248 54.66 -48.23 16.16
CA ALA A 248 53.85 -49.44 16.11
C ALA A 248 53.79 -50.14 17.49
N PHE A 249 52.72 -50.90 17.75
CA PHE A 249 52.51 -51.63 19.01
C PHE A 249 53.59 -52.70 19.27
N ASP A 250 54.13 -53.30 18.22
CA ASP A 250 55.13 -54.37 18.29
C ASP A 250 56.27 -54.05 17.33
N ASN A 251 57.52 -54.19 17.75
CA ASN A 251 58.69 -53.80 16.95
C ASN A 251 59.12 -54.89 15.94
N THR A 252 58.43 -56.04 15.90
CA THR A 252 58.78 -57.15 15.01
C THR A 252 57.89 -57.22 13.77
N GLY A 253 58.19 -56.41 12.75
CA GLY A 253 57.50 -56.49 11.46
C GLY A 253 57.50 -55.18 10.68
N VAL A 254 57.54 -55.29 9.36
CA VAL A 254 57.38 -54.17 8.44
C VAL A 254 55.97 -54.24 7.84
N ARG A 255 55.26 -53.11 7.75
CA ARG A 255 53.87 -53.06 7.26
C ARG A 255 53.71 -52.06 6.14
N ASN A 256 52.97 -52.44 5.11
CA ASN A 256 52.60 -51.51 4.05
C ASN A 256 51.58 -50.52 4.59
N ILE A 257 51.99 -49.25 4.73
CA ILE A 257 51.10 -48.17 5.14
C ILE A 257 50.93 -47.15 4.02
N LYS A 258 49.74 -46.56 4.00
CA LYS A 258 49.41 -45.41 3.18
C LYS A 258 48.88 -44.32 4.10
N LEU A 259 49.41 -43.11 3.92
CA LEU A 259 48.96 -41.92 4.62
C LEU A 259 48.04 -41.14 3.71
N HIS A 260 46.83 -40.83 4.16
CA HIS A 260 45.98 -39.80 3.59
C HIS A 260 46.17 -38.55 4.42
N TYR A 261 46.60 -37.45 3.81
CA TYR A 261 46.88 -36.23 4.55
C TYR A 261 46.25 -35.00 3.92
N ILE A 262 45.83 -34.09 4.79
CA ILE A 262 45.32 -32.77 4.44
C ILE A 262 46.21 -31.72 5.12
N LEU A 263 46.69 -30.78 4.32
CA LEU A 263 47.42 -29.61 4.78
C LEU A 263 46.45 -28.44 4.91
N ILE A 264 46.33 -27.88 6.10
CA ILE A 264 45.41 -26.77 6.40
C ILE A 264 46.26 -25.56 6.78
N LYS A 265 46.10 -24.44 6.08
CA LYS A 265 46.79 -23.19 6.41
C LYS A 265 46.44 -22.78 7.84
N ASN A 266 47.45 -22.38 8.61
CA ASN A 266 47.23 -21.79 9.94
C ASN A 266 46.53 -20.43 9.87
#